data_AF-W8BHY6-F1
#
_entry.id   AF-W8BHY6-F1
#
_cell.length_a   1.000
_cell.length_b   1.000
_cell.length_c   1.000
_cell.angle_alpha   90.00
_cell.angle_beta   90.00
_cell.angle_gamma   90.00
#
_symmetry.space_group_name_H-M   'P 1'
#
loop_
_entity.id
_entity.type
_entity.pdbx_description
1 polymer ?
#
loop_
_entity_poly.entity_id
_entity_poly.type
_entity_poly.pdbx_seq_one_letter_code
_entity_poly.pdbx_strand_id
1 'polypeptide(L)'
;MFSLKFFRQNRNFVQISTSLQIACSTTRKSSAFKRPQLSVPHTDHLQTLKTDLFQQRSELSPSEWKELRTSLISKYKHVSESNVDAMILGLCGCVEQLPLAKNYVHYLRGCGLEPNLASIGRLLRIYNASYHASGGNDSALSTEEQQDILNVYGKIRERYEILDATTCKNLIYGLVCTKEWRTGLDLLRMAQLTSKPSIGALTELTVKAFIEGELEIGWNLLEETVIKGKEPKCESYLAYLKFIANEPVTLQCSLEKLYSFLESHELVITAKVAQYIIQLLQKNSFNAKSTQIDSRGICQHCGLHLRDISVSDAEYAKLSNSFINKVLIRNDIFQKSTPEEVERFKRYVTKTAPYDCVIDGLNVAYSMGPKRPPAALATLLVNVVKHFKSQGKYVLVLGRKHMNSWPKDALMYIRKNASLFLTNNLSQDDPFLLYATLKSGQSTDFFSRDLMRSHAFLLGNDLRIIFRRWQQEHQYALITQTKDGRIIVKEPTRHLLYTHKVQDTWHVPYKSSYSPNPSDTFEVPESWLCIKF
;
A
#
# COMPACT_ATOMS: atom_id res chain seq x y z
N MET A 1 -43.63 52.28 44.78
CA MET A 1 -43.56 51.61 46.09
C MET A 1 -42.31 50.74 46.10
N PHE A 2 -41.31 51.13 46.91
CA PHE A 2 -40.14 50.39 47.47
C PHE A 2 -39.32 49.49 46.51
N SER A 3 -38.08 49.77 46.09
CA SER A 3 -36.83 50.27 46.73
C SER A 3 -36.41 49.56 48.00
N LEU A 4 -35.31 48.79 47.92
CA LEU A 4 -34.37 48.43 49.01
C LEU A 4 -33.09 47.90 48.33
N LYS A 5 -31.99 48.68 48.27
CA LYS A 5 -30.97 48.98 49.29
C LYS A 5 -30.14 47.76 49.75
N PHE A 6 -28.85 47.87 49.44
CA PHE A 6 -27.70 47.22 50.06
C PHE A 6 -27.73 47.24 51.60
N PHE A 7 -27.24 46.16 52.24
CA PHE A 7 -26.18 46.13 53.27
C PHE A 7 -25.89 44.65 53.62
N ARG A 8 -24.76 44.08 53.17
CA ARG A 8 -23.56 43.73 53.97
C ARG A 8 -23.83 42.96 55.27
N GLN A 9 -23.42 41.69 55.31
CA GLN A 9 -22.59 41.18 56.41
C GLN A 9 -21.79 39.92 56.04
N ASN A 10 -20.49 40.04 56.32
CA ASN A 10 -19.39 39.08 56.37
C ASN A 10 -19.74 37.59 56.51
N ARG A 11 -19.19 36.77 55.60
CA ARG A 11 -18.65 35.45 55.95
C ARG A 11 -17.29 35.27 55.31
N ASN A 12 -16.33 34.92 56.16
CA ASN A 12 -14.94 34.62 55.84
C ASN A 12 -14.83 33.64 54.67
N PHE A 13 -14.32 34.13 53.53
CA PHE A 13 -13.78 33.27 52.49
C PHE A 13 -12.26 33.38 52.54
N VAL A 14 -11.64 32.30 52.97
CA VAL A 14 -10.20 32.05 52.86
C VAL A 14 -9.81 32.21 51.39
N GLN A 15 -8.94 33.18 51.13
CA GLN A 15 -8.21 33.26 49.86
C GLN A 15 -7.32 32.02 49.74
N ILE A 16 -7.67 31.11 48.83
CA ILE A 16 -6.69 30.22 48.22
C ILE A 16 -6.52 30.70 46.79
N SER A 17 -5.34 31.25 46.54
CA SER A 17 -4.83 31.64 45.23
C SER A 17 -5.00 30.51 44.22
N THR A 18 -5.71 30.78 43.13
CA THR A 18 -5.64 29.99 41.89
C THR A 18 -4.32 30.30 41.18
N SER A 19 -3.27 29.67 41.69
CA SER A 19 -1.97 29.53 41.03
C SER A 19 -1.79 28.06 40.67
N LEU A 20 -2.32 27.63 39.53
CA LEU A 20 -1.91 26.37 38.90
C LEU A 20 -0.83 26.70 37.85
N GLN A 21 0.38 26.93 38.35
CA GLN A 21 1.60 26.66 37.61
C GLN A 21 1.64 25.16 37.32
N ILE A 22 1.37 24.74 36.09
CA ILE A 22 1.75 23.40 35.62
C ILE A 22 3.10 23.56 34.90
N ALA A 23 4.14 23.63 35.70
CA ALA A 23 5.49 23.33 35.26
C ALA A 23 5.77 21.86 35.58
N CYS A 24 5.74 21.00 34.56
CA CYS A 24 6.66 19.86 34.56
C CYS A 24 6.94 19.40 33.12
N SER A 25 7.94 20.06 32.55
CA SER A 25 8.80 19.53 31.51
C SER A 25 9.47 18.25 32.00
N THR A 26 8.94 17.10 31.61
CA THR A 26 9.77 15.90 31.44
C THR A 26 9.46 15.31 30.07
N THR A 27 10.36 15.62 29.15
CA THR A 27 10.67 14.83 27.96
C THR A 27 10.65 13.34 28.32
N ARG A 28 9.57 12.62 27.96
CA ARG A 28 9.62 11.17 27.91
C ARG A 28 10.59 10.81 26.79
N LYS A 29 11.83 10.51 27.19
CA LYS A 29 12.75 9.70 26.40
C LYS A 29 11.94 8.55 25.83
N SER A 30 11.97 8.40 24.51
CA SER A 30 11.52 7.18 23.83
C SER A 30 12.30 6.03 24.44
N SER A 31 11.73 5.39 25.46
CA SER A 31 12.23 4.12 25.94
C SER A 31 12.04 3.16 24.79
N ALA A 32 13.16 2.63 24.31
CA ALA A 32 13.19 1.46 23.45
C ALA A 32 12.70 0.25 24.26
N PHE A 33 11.44 0.27 24.71
CA PHE A 33 10.73 -0.97 24.95
C PHE A 33 10.45 -1.53 23.56
N LYS A 34 11.34 -2.42 23.11
CA LYS A 34 10.92 -3.51 22.23
C LYS A 34 9.62 -4.02 22.83
N ARG A 35 8.49 -3.76 22.16
CA ARG A 35 7.30 -4.60 22.37
C ARG A 35 7.84 -6.02 22.29
N PRO A 36 7.65 -6.87 23.30
CA PRO A 36 7.91 -8.28 23.12
C PRO A 36 7.18 -8.64 21.83
N GLN A 37 7.90 -9.15 20.84
CA GLN A 37 7.23 -9.91 19.80
C GLN A 37 6.40 -10.92 20.59
N LEU A 38 5.07 -10.75 20.56
CA LEU A 38 4.15 -11.75 21.07
C LEU A 38 4.54 -13.01 20.32
N SER A 39 5.23 -13.91 21.01
CA SER A 39 5.63 -15.20 20.49
C SER A 39 4.33 -15.95 20.20
N VAL A 40 3.92 -15.86 18.94
CA VAL A 40 2.97 -16.79 18.32
C VAL A 40 3.45 -18.19 18.72
N PRO A 41 2.57 -19.09 19.19
CA PRO A 41 2.96 -20.46 19.54
C PRO A 41 3.79 -21.06 18.40
N HIS A 42 4.90 -21.72 18.73
CA HIS A 42 5.80 -22.39 17.78
C HIS A 42 4.98 -23.04 16.64
N THR A 43 4.95 -22.36 15.49
CA THR A 43 4.12 -22.70 14.33
C THR A 43 4.37 -24.15 13.89
N ASP A 44 5.60 -24.62 14.13
CA ASP A 44 6.07 -25.95 13.81
C ASP A 44 5.31 -27.06 14.56
N HIS A 45 4.99 -26.89 15.85
CA HIS A 45 4.33 -27.96 16.63
C HIS A 45 2.85 -28.14 16.31
N LEU A 46 2.13 -27.05 16.04
CA LEU A 46 0.74 -27.13 15.58
C LEU A 46 0.67 -27.68 14.15
N GLN A 47 1.69 -27.40 13.34
CA GLN A 47 1.82 -27.96 12.01
C GLN A 47 2.14 -29.47 12.06
N THR A 48 3.01 -29.92 12.96
CA THR A 48 3.24 -31.35 13.22
C THR A 48 1.95 -32.05 13.66
N LEU A 49 1.23 -31.47 14.64
CA LEU A 49 -0.05 -32.03 15.10
C LEU A 49 -1.08 -32.15 13.97
N LYS A 50 -1.16 -31.13 13.09
CA LYS A 50 -2.01 -31.17 11.90
C LYS A 50 -1.60 -32.30 10.94
N THR A 51 -0.30 -32.50 10.75
CA THR A 51 0.25 -33.52 9.86
C THR A 51 -0.06 -34.92 10.41
N ASP A 52 0.17 -35.14 11.70
CA ASP A 52 0.04 -36.45 12.33
C ASP A 52 -1.43 -36.88 12.51
N LEU A 53 -2.32 -35.95 12.87
CA LEU A 53 -3.71 -36.30 13.21
C LEU A 53 -4.70 -36.13 12.05
N PHE A 54 -4.48 -35.17 11.15
CA PHE A 54 -5.51 -34.78 10.17
C PHE A 54 -5.17 -35.13 8.73
N GLN A 55 -3.92 -35.49 8.43
CA GLN A 55 -3.54 -35.84 7.07
C GLN A 55 -4.23 -37.15 6.64
N GLN A 56 -4.86 -37.14 5.46
CA GLN A 56 -5.59 -38.28 4.89
C GLN A 56 -6.79 -38.82 5.71
N ARG A 57 -7.26 -38.08 6.72
CA ARG A 57 -8.44 -38.46 7.51
C ARG A 57 -9.63 -37.54 7.23
N SER A 58 -10.81 -38.12 7.08
CA SER A 58 -12.08 -37.41 6.91
C SER A 58 -12.88 -37.28 8.22
N GLU A 59 -12.52 -38.03 9.25
CA GLU A 59 -13.21 -38.07 10.54
C GLU A 59 -12.28 -38.47 11.70
N LEU A 60 -12.62 -38.04 12.91
CA LEU A 60 -12.10 -38.55 14.17
C LEU A 60 -13.26 -38.98 15.07
N SER A 61 -12.97 -39.90 15.98
CA SER A 61 -13.91 -40.35 17.01
C SER A 61 -14.16 -39.25 18.07
N PRO A 62 -15.28 -39.28 18.79
CA PRO A 62 -15.55 -38.36 19.89
C PRO A 62 -14.47 -38.37 20.99
N SER A 63 -13.83 -39.51 21.23
CA SER A 63 -12.70 -39.64 22.17
C SER A 63 -11.46 -38.90 21.68
N GLU A 64 -11.11 -39.05 20.39
CA GLU A 64 -9.97 -38.36 19.79
C GLU A 64 -10.17 -36.83 19.83
N TRP A 65 -11.39 -36.35 19.54
CA TRP A 65 -11.69 -34.92 19.63
C TRP A 65 -11.60 -34.39 21.05
N LYS A 66 -12.13 -35.15 22.02
CA LYS A 66 -12.05 -34.78 23.44
C LYS A 66 -10.59 -34.70 23.90
N GLU A 67 -9.78 -35.70 23.55
CA GLU A 67 -8.36 -35.75 23.88
C GLU A 67 -7.59 -34.58 23.26
N LEU A 68 -7.82 -34.29 21.97
CA LEU A 68 -7.20 -33.14 21.31
C LEU A 68 -7.57 -31.83 22.00
N ARG A 69 -8.85 -31.63 22.31
CA ARG A 69 -9.35 -30.41 22.97
C ARG A 69 -8.69 -30.23 24.35
N THR A 70 -8.65 -31.28 25.17
CA THR A 70 -7.99 -31.26 26.50
C THR A 70 -6.47 -31.07 26.39
N SER A 71 -5.83 -31.71 25.41
CA SER A 71 -4.40 -31.59 25.14
C SER A 71 -4.03 -30.16 24.76
N LEU A 72 -4.79 -29.51 23.87
CA LEU A 72 -4.55 -28.13 23.48
C LEU A 72 -4.67 -27.15 24.65
N ILE A 73 -5.71 -27.30 25.49
CA ILE A 73 -5.93 -26.44 26.66
C ILE A 73 -4.82 -26.62 27.70
N SER A 74 -4.43 -27.86 27.98
CA SER A 74 -3.41 -28.15 29.00
C SER A 74 -1.99 -27.79 28.56
N LYS A 75 -1.65 -28.00 27.28
CA LYS A 75 -0.30 -27.80 26.75
C LYS A 75 0.02 -26.33 26.43
N TYR A 76 -0.99 -25.51 26.10
CA TYR A 76 -0.77 -24.14 25.63
C TYR A 76 -1.47 -23.11 26.52
N LYS A 77 -0.68 -22.29 27.25
CA LYS A 77 -1.18 -21.29 28.21
C LYS A 77 -2.17 -20.25 27.67
N HIS A 78 -2.21 -20.03 26.35
CA HIS A 78 -3.07 -19.04 25.69
C HIS A 78 -4.35 -19.68 25.10
N VAL A 79 -4.51 -20.99 25.23
CA VAL A 79 -5.67 -21.73 24.76
C VAL A 79 -6.63 -21.92 25.93
N SER A 80 -7.89 -21.55 25.71
CA SER A 80 -8.96 -21.61 26.70
C SER A 80 -10.17 -22.31 26.11
N GLU A 81 -11.10 -22.71 26.98
CA GLU A 81 -12.42 -23.23 26.61
C GLU A 81 -13.16 -22.33 25.60
N SER A 82 -12.90 -21.02 25.62
CA SER A 82 -13.54 -20.05 24.73
C SER A 82 -12.91 -19.93 23.33
N ASN A 83 -11.68 -20.39 23.11
CA ASN A 83 -10.97 -20.23 21.84
C ASN A 83 -10.47 -21.54 21.21
N VAL A 84 -10.46 -22.64 21.96
CA VAL A 84 -9.94 -23.95 21.52
C VAL A 84 -10.65 -24.45 20.27
N ASP A 85 -11.97 -24.29 20.18
CA ASP A 85 -12.74 -24.82 19.05
C ASP A 85 -12.45 -24.06 17.75
N ALA A 86 -12.23 -22.74 17.85
CA ALA A 86 -11.81 -21.91 16.72
C ALA A 86 -10.37 -22.23 16.29
N MET A 87 -9.52 -22.68 17.21
CA MET A 87 -8.18 -23.17 16.89
C MET A 87 -8.23 -24.52 16.18
N ILE A 88 -9.03 -25.48 16.67
CA ILE A 88 -9.20 -26.79 16.04
C ILE A 88 -9.75 -26.64 14.61
N LEU A 89 -10.79 -25.83 14.42
CA LEU A 89 -11.28 -25.50 13.07
C LEU A 89 -10.22 -24.75 12.25
N GLY A 90 -9.42 -23.89 12.87
CA GLY A 90 -8.27 -23.25 12.20
C GLY A 90 -7.23 -24.25 11.69
N LEU A 91 -7.03 -25.37 12.39
CA LEU A 91 -6.15 -26.45 11.97
C LEU A 91 -6.72 -27.25 10.79
N CYS A 92 -8.05 -27.39 10.72
CA CYS A 92 -8.80 -27.98 9.58
C CYS A 92 -8.84 -27.09 8.32
N GLY A 93 -7.95 -26.08 8.23
CA GLY A 93 -7.99 -25.07 7.18
C GLY A 93 -7.49 -25.50 5.79
N CYS A 94 -7.13 -26.77 5.57
CA CYS A 94 -6.82 -27.25 4.22
C CYS A 94 -8.12 -27.51 3.43
N VAL A 95 -8.02 -27.42 2.11
CA VAL A 95 -9.13 -27.60 1.17
C VAL A 95 -9.83 -28.94 1.34
N GLU A 96 -9.07 -30.00 1.60
CA GLU A 96 -9.53 -31.39 1.67
C GLU A 96 -10.18 -31.73 3.02
N GLN A 97 -10.15 -30.80 3.99
CA GLN A 97 -10.52 -31.04 5.38
C GLN A 97 -11.91 -30.52 5.75
N LEU A 98 -12.75 -30.15 4.77
CA LEU A 98 -14.15 -29.83 5.02
C LEU A 98 -14.92 -30.96 5.75
N PRO A 99 -14.79 -32.26 5.36
CA PRO A 99 -15.43 -33.35 6.09
C PRO A 99 -15.02 -33.40 7.57
N LEU A 100 -13.73 -33.19 7.85
CA LEU A 100 -13.18 -33.21 9.20
C LEU A 100 -13.70 -32.03 10.03
N ALA A 101 -13.81 -30.84 9.44
CA ALA A 101 -14.40 -29.68 10.08
C ALA A 101 -15.89 -29.90 10.43
N LYS A 102 -16.66 -30.51 9.52
CA LYS A 102 -18.07 -30.88 9.75
C LYS A 102 -18.18 -31.94 10.85
N ASN A 103 -17.31 -32.95 10.83
CA ASN A 103 -17.24 -33.98 11.86
C ASN A 103 -16.97 -33.39 13.25
N TYR A 104 -16.07 -32.40 13.36
CA TYR A 104 -15.82 -31.71 14.62
C TYR A 104 -17.01 -30.86 15.09
N VAL A 105 -17.70 -30.15 14.18
CA VAL A 105 -18.92 -29.41 14.55
C VAL A 105 -20.04 -30.36 14.99
N HIS A 106 -20.18 -31.52 14.35
CA HIS A 106 -21.12 -32.55 14.78
C HIS A 106 -20.77 -33.07 16.19
N TYR A 107 -19.49 -33.31 16.46
CA TYR A 107 -19.02 -33.67 17.80
C TYR A 107 -19.40 -32.62 18.85
N LEU A 108 -19.17 -31.33 18.59
CA LEU A 108 -19.53 -30.25 19.52
C LEU A 108 -21.03 -30.25 19.83
N ARG A 109 -21.87 -30.35 18.79
CA ARG A 109 -23.34 -30.43 18.95
C ARG A 109 -23.77 -31.67 19.73
N GLY A 110 -23.12 -32.81 19.49
CA GLY A 110 -23.34 -34.05 20.24
C GLY A 110 -22.97 -33.93 21.74
N CYS A 111 -22.05 -33.02 22.08
CA CYS A 111 -21.74 -32.66 23.47
C CYS A 111 -22.65 -31.56 24.04
N GLY A 112 -23.67 -31.11 23.30
CA GLY A 112 -24.54 -30.00 23.70
C GLY A 112 -23.88 -28.62 23.61
N LEU A 113 -22.77 -28.48 22.88
CA LEU A 113 -22.05 -27.24 22.68
C LEU A 113 -22.35 -26.66 21.30
N GLU A 114 -22.63 -25.36 21.23
CA GLU A 114 -22.77 -24.64 19.96
C GLU A 114 -21.47 -23.89 19.61
N PRO A 115 -20.99 -23.97 18.35
CA PRO A 115 -19.83 -23.20 17.91
C PRO A 115 -20.04 -21.69 18.09
N ASN A 116 -19.10 -21.02 18.74
CA ASN A 116 -19.13 -19.57 18.86
C ASN A 116 -18.84 -18.85 17.52
N LEU A 117 -19.01 -17.52 17.48
CA LEU A 117 -18.80 -16.71 16.26
C LEU A 117 -17.39 -16.87 15.64
N ALA A 118 -16.35 -17.07 16.47
CA ALA A 118 -15.00 -17.27 15.96
C ALA A 118 -14.86 -18.64 15.28
N SER A 119 -15.42 -19.69 15.89
CA SER A 119 -15.47 -21.04 15.33
C SER A 119 -16.29 -21.09 14.04
N ILE A 120 -17.49 -20.51 14.04
CA ILE A 120 -18.32 -20.34 12.84
C ILE A 120 -17.54 -19.61 11.74
N GLY A 121 -16.87 -18.52 12.11
CA GLY A 121 -16.07 -17.74 11.16
C GLY A 121 -14.93 -18.52 10.52
N ARG A 122 -14.38 -19.54 11.18
CA ARG A 122 -13.40 -20.47 10.61
C ARG A 122 -14.05 -21.48 9.68
N LEU A 123 -15.18 -22.05 10.10
CA LEU A 123 -15.95 -22.99 9.28
C LEU A 123 -16.37 -22.39 7.94
N LEU A 124 -16.88 -21.15 7.92
CA LEU A 124 -17.28 -20.47 6.68
C LEU A 124 -16.11 -20.23 5.71
N ARG A 125 -14.89 -20.05 6.23
CA ARG A 125 -13.68 -19.95 5.40
C ARG A 125 -13.26 -21.31 4.84
N ILE A 126 -13.50 -22.40 5.56
CA ILE A 126 -13.24 -23.76 5.07
C ILE A 126 -14.22 -24.10 3.94
N TYR A 127 -15.51 -23.79 4.12
CA TYR A 127 -16.50 -23.88 3.04
C TYR A 127 -16.06 -23.12 1.79
N ASN A 128 -15.63 -21.87 1.94
CA ASN A 128 -15.12 -21.05 0.84
C ASN A 128 -13.87 -21.64 0.16
N ALA A 129 -12.91 -22.15 0.95
CA ALA A 129 -11.71 -22.79 0.40
C ALA A 129 -12.07 -24.06 -0.40
N SER A 130 -12.98 -24.88 0.11
CA SER A 130 -13.47 -26.08 -0.57
C SER A 130 -14.24 -25.72 -1.85
N TYR A 131 -15.11 -24.71 -1.80
CA TYR A 131 -15.83 -24.17 -2.96
C TYR A 131 -14.87 -23.79 -4.10
N HIS A 132 -13.82 -23.03 -3.81
CA HIS A 132 -12.85 -22.62 -4.84
C HIS A 132 -12.04 -23.78 -5.42
N ALA A 133 -11.66 -24.75 -4.60
CA ALA A 133 -10.91 -25.91 -5.07
C ALA A 133 -11.73 -26.84 -5.96
N SER A 134 -13.03 -26.95 -5.70
CA SER A 134 -13.99 -27.69 -6.53
C SER A 134 -14.46 -26.90 -7.76
N GLY A 135 -13.75 -25.83 -8.15
CA GLY A 135 -14.00 -25.07 -9.37
C GLY A 135 -14.86 -23.82 -9.21
N GLY A 136 -15.37 -23.54 -8.00
CA GLY A 136 -16.03 -22.27 -7.67
C GLY A 136 -17.33 -22.01 -8.45
N ASN A 137 -18.14 -23.06 -8.64
CA ASN A 137 -19.45 -23.00 -9.31
C ASN A 137 -20.56 -23.58 -8.40
N ASP A 138 -21.82 -23.53 -8.83
CA ASP A 138 -22.97 -23.98 -8.05
C ASP A 138 -22.94 -25.46 -7.64
N SER A 139 -22.14 -26.30 -8.31
CA SER A 139 -21.95 -27.72 -7.98
C SER A 139 -20.76 -27.99 -7.05
N ALA A 140 -20.00 -26.96 -6.68
CA ALA A 140 -18.77 -27.10 -5.90
C ALA A 140 -19.02 -27.50 -4.43
N LEU A 141 -20.20 -27.21 -3.89
CA LEU A 141 -20.68 -27.66 -2.58
C LEU A 141 -22.03 -28.37 -2.73
N SER A 142 -22.31 -29.34 -1.86
CA SER A 142 -23.60 -30.03 -1.87
C SER A 142 -24.75 -29.10 -1.46
N THR A 143 -25.99 -29.43 -1.84
CA THR A 143 -27.18 -28.68 -1.42
C THR A 143 -27.30 -28.59 0.10
N GLU A 144 -26.94 -29.65 0.82
CA GLU A 144 -26.92 -29.68 2.28
C GLU A 144 -25.88 -28.70 2.86
N GLU A 145 -24.70 -28.62 2.25
CA GLU A 145 -23.64 -27.70 2.68
C GLU A 145 -23.99 -26.24 2.42
N GLN A 146 -24.62 -25.96 1.27
CA GLN A 146 -25.16 -24.63 0.99
C GLN A 146 -26.25 -24.26 2.00
N GLN A 147 -27.14 -25.20 2.33
CA GLN A 147 -28.18 -24.98 3.32
C GLN A 147 -27.61 -24.78 4.73
N ASP A 148 -26.54 -25.50 5.10
CA ASP A 148 -25.83 -25.29 6.36
C ASP A 148 -25.30 -23.87 6.50
N ILE A 149 -24.73 -23.31 5.43
CA ILE A 149 -24.26 -21.91 5.40
C ILE A 149 -25.42 -20.95 5.60
N LEU A 150 -26.56 -21.16 4.91
CA LEU A 150 -27.75 -20.32 5.04
C LEU A 150 -28.35 -20.41 6.45
N ASN A 151 -28.39 -21.59 7.06
CA ASN A 151 -28.85 -21.80 8.42
C ASN A 151 -27.97 -21.05 9.43
N VAL A 152 -26.64 -21.09 9.25
CA VAL A 152 -25.69 -20.33 10.06
C VAL A 152 -25.93 -18.82 9.92
N TYR A 153 -26.12 -18.33 8.69
CA TYR A 153 -26.44 -16.93 8.44
C TYR A 153 -27.74 -16.51 9.14
N GLY A 154 -28.83 -17.28 8.97
CA GLY A 154 -30.13 -17.02 9.58
C GLY A 154 -30.05 -16.91 11.10
N LYS A 155 -29.43 -17.90 11.77
CA LYS A 155 -29.25 -17.90 13.24
C LYS A 155 -28.48 -16.68 13.75
N ILE A 156 -27.46 -16.22 13.02
CA ILE A 156 -26.69 -15.03 13.41
C ILE A 156 -27.53 -13.76 13.24
N ARG A 157 -28.29 -13.66 12.15
CA ARG A 157 -29.15 -12.49 11.87
C ARG A 157 -30.35 -12.37 12.81
N GLU A 158 -30.92 -13.50 13.23
CA GLU A 158 -31.96 -13.52 14.27
C GLU A 158 -31.45 -12.99 15.61
N ARG A 159 -30.19 -13.31 15.95
CA ARG A 159 -29.60 -12.90 17.23
C ARG A 159 -29.03 -11.48 17.22
N TYR A 160 -28.58 -10.99 16.07
CA TYR A 160 -27.87 -9.72 15.96
C TYR A 160 -28.32 -8.92 14.72
N GLU A 161 -28.91 -7.76 14.98
CA GLU A 161 -29.35 -6.82 13.94
C GLU A 161 -28.17 -6.15 13.22
N ILE A 162 -27.11 -5.79 13.94
CA ILE A 162 -25.89 -5.18 13.42
C ILE A 162 -24.70 -6.06 13.76
N LEU A 163 -23.88 -6.36 12.75
CA LEU A 163 -22.72 -7.23 12.87
C LEU A 163 -21.42 -6.43 12.73
N ASP A 164 -20.38 -6.88 13.43
CA ASP A 164 -19.04 -6.33 13.27
C ASP A 164 -18.41 -6.77 11.94
N ALA A 165 -17.45 -6.00 11.45
CA ALA A 165 -16.82 -6.25 10.16
C ALA A 165 -16.14 -7.63 10.05
N THR A 166 -15.66 -8.23 11.14
CA THR A 166 -15.07 -9.57 11.11
C THR A 166 -16.15 -10.62 10.87
N THR A 167 -17.28 -10.49 11.54
CA THR A 167 -18.44 -11.37 11.34
C THR A 167 -19.02 -11.21 9.94
N CYS A 168 -19.27 -9.98 9.47
CA CYS A 168 -19.71 -9.72 8.09
C CYS A 168 -18.78 -10.36 7.05
N LYS A 169 -17.46 -10.15 7.19
CA LYS A 169 -16.47 -10.75 6.29
C LYS A 169 -16.57 -12.28 6.24
N ASN A 170 -16.72 -12.93 7.40
CA ASN A 170 -16.81 -14.39 7.45
C ASN A 170 -18.12 -14.89 6.85
N LEU A 171 -19.23 -14.20 7.07
CA LEU A 171 -20.51 -14.50 6.44
C LEU A 171 -20.44 -14.33 4.91
N ILE A 172 -19.77 -13.28 4.43
CA ILE A 172 -19.54 -13.10 2.99
C ILE A 172 -18.78 -14.29 2.40
N TYR A 173 -17.71 -14.79 3.04
CA TYR A 173 -17.00 -15.99 2.59
C TYR A 173 -17.92 -17.21 2.45
N GLY A 174 -18.88 -17.38 3.36
CA GLY A 174 -19.87 -18.45 3.25
C GLY A 174 -20.87 -18.20 2.12
N LEU A 175 -21.53 -17.04 2.13
CA LEU A 175 -22.63 -16.71 1.22
C LEU A 175 -22.24 -16.70 -0.25
N VAL A 176 -20.98 -16.38 -0.60
CA VAL A 176 -20.51 -16.49 -1.99
C VAL A 176 -20.53 -17.92 -2.54
N CYS A 177 -20.58 -18.91 -1.65
CA CYS A 177 -20.69 -20.32 -2.01
C CYS A 177 -22.16 -20.76 -2.25
N THR A 178 -23.13 -19.84 -2.15
CA THR A 178 -24.56 -20.13 -2.31
C THR A 178 -25.21 -19.18 -3.31
N LYS A 179 -26.47 -19.45 -3.67
CA LYS A 179 -27.26 -18.58 -4.56
C LYS A 179 -27.61 -17.22 -3.95
N GLU A 180 -27.57 -17.11 -2.62
CA GLU A 180 -27.90 -15.89 -1.86
C GLU A 180 -26.70 -14.95 -1.66
N TRP A 181 -25.64 -15.10 -2.46
CA TRP A 181 -24.41 -14.33 -2.34
C TRP A 181 -24.62 -12.80 -2.40
N ARG A 182 -25.69 -12.33 -3.07
CA ARG A 182 -26.05 -10.89 -3.16
C ARG A 182 -26.31 -10.28 -1.80
N THR A 183 -26.77 -11.07 -0.83
CA THR A 183 -26.90 -10.65 0.58
C THR A 183 -25.55 -10.20 1.17
N GLY A 184 -24.44 -10.73 0.63
CA GLY A 184 -23.09 -10.30 0.97
C GLY A 184 -22.80 -8.82 0.64
N LEU A 185 -23.50 -8.22 -0.32
CA LEU A 185 -23.37 -6.78 -0.64
C LEU A 185 -23.89 -5.90 0.50
N ASP A 186 -24.99 -6.31 1.14
CA ASP A 186 -25.54 -5.59 2.29
C ASP A 186 -24.66 -5.80 3.53
N LEU A 187 -24.10 -7.00 3.72
CA LEU A 187 -23.11 -7.25 4.76
C LEU A 187 -21.83 -6.44 4.56
N LEU A 188 -21.43 -6.20 3.31
CA LEU A 188 -20.28 -5.37 2.98
C LEU A 188 -20.52 -3.91 3.40
N ARG A 189 -21.72 -3.38 3.12
CA ARG A 189 -22.16 -2.05 3.58
C ARG A 189 -22.24 -1.99 5.11
N MET A 190 -22.79 -3.01 5.75
CA MET A 190 -22.83 -3.10 7.22
C MET A 190 -21.43 -3.13 7.84
N ALA A 191 -20.47 -3.82 7.22
CA ALA A 191 -19.09 -3.85 7.69
C ALA A 191 -18.46 -2.45 7.75
N GLN A 192 -18.84 -1.55 6.82
CA GLN A 192 -18.37 -0.16 6.77
C GLN A 192 -18.76 0.64 8.02
N LEU A 193 -19.84 0.26 8.71
CA LEU A 193 -20.29 0.93 9.94
C LEU A 193 -19.30 0.73 11.10
N THR A 194 -18.60 -0.40 11.13
CA THR A 194 -17.71 -0.76 12.25
C THR A 194 -16.23 -0.67 11.89
N SER A 195 -15.85 -0.90 10.63
CA SER A 195 -14.47 -0.71 10.17
C SER A 195 -14.36 -0.63 8.64
N LYS A 196 -13.15 -0.50 8.10
CA LYS A 196 -12.95 -0.58 6.65
C LYS A 196 -13.21 -2.02 6.17
N PRO A 197 -14.01 -2.23 5.10
CA PRO A 197 -14.26 -3.54 4.54
C PRO A 197 -12.98 -4.29 4.19
N SER A 198 -13.01 -5.60 4.39
CA SER A 198 -11.88 -6.46 4.04
C SER A 198 -11.71 -6.56 2.54
N ILE A 199 -10.48 -6.38 2.04
CA ILE A 199 -10.11 -6.65 0.64
C ILE A 199 -10.48 -8.09 0.26
N GLY A 200 -10.37 -9.04 1.19
CA GLY A 200 -10.78 -10.42 0.97
C GLY A 200 -12.26 -10.53 0.63
N ALA A 201 -13.15 -9.95 1.45
CA ALA A 201 -14.59 -9.95 1.19
C ALA A 201 -14.96 -9.23 -0.13
N LEU A 202 -14.33 -8.10 -0.41
CA LEU A 202 -14.48 -7.40 -1.70
C LEU A 202 -14.08 -8.30 -2.87
N THR A 203 -12.95 -9.00 -2.76
CA THR A 203 -12.45 -9.92 -3.80
C THR A 203 -13.46 -11.03 -4.06
N GLU A 204 -13.97 -11.70 -3.01
CA GLU A 204 -14.90 -12.81 -3.16
C GLU A 204 -16.19 -12.41 -3.85
N LEU A 205 -16.77 -11.27 -3.45
CA LEU A 205 -17.97 -10.73 -4.09
C LEU A 205 -17.70 -10.33 -5.54
N THR A 206 -16.54 -9.73 -5.82
CA THR A 206 -16.12 -9.37 -7.19
C THR A 206 -16.01 -10.61 -8.07
N VAL A 207 -15.33 -11.65 -7.55
CA VAL A 207 -15.14 -12.93 -8.25
C VAL A 207 -16.48 -13.60 -8.53
N LYS A 208 -17.36 -13.71 -7.52
CA LYS A 208 -18.69 -14.31 -7.69
C LYS A 208 -19.53 -13.51 -8.69
N ALA A 209 -19.53 -12.18 -8.62
CA ALA A 209 -20.24 -11.33 -9.57
C ALA A 209 -19.82 -11.58 -11.03
N PHE A 210 -18.50 -11.65 -11.30
CA PHE A 210 -18.02 -11.96 -12.65
C PHE A 210 -18.34 -13.39 -13.10
N ILE A 211 -18.31 -14.38 -12.20
CA ILE A 211 -18.68 -15.76 -12.52
C ILE A 211 -20.17 -15.85 -12.92
N GLU A 212 -21.04 -15.12 -12.22
CA GLU A 212 -22.49 -15.08 -12.49
C GLU A 212 -22.87 -14.18 -13.67
N GLY A 213 -21.91 -13.50 -14.31
CA GLY A 213 -22.16 -12.57 -15.41
C GLY A 213 -22.74 -11.21 -14.99
N GLU A 214 -22.75 -10.90 -13.69
CA GLU A 214 -23.19 -9.61 -13.13
C GLU A 214 -22.07 -8.56 -13.26
N LEU A 215 -21.74 -8.20 -14.50
CA LEU A 215 -20.56 -7.40 -14.82
C LEU A 215 -20.56 -6.03 -14.13
N GLU A 216 -21.70 -5.34 -14.05
CA GLU A 216 -21.78 -4.03 -13.41
C GLU A 216 -21.43 -4.10 -11.92
N ILE A 217 -21.96 -5.11 -11.21
CA ILE A 217 -21.65 -5.35 -9.80
C ILE A 217 -20.15 -5.65 -9.65
N GLY A 218 -19.60 -6.53 -10.50
CA GLY A 218 -18.19 -6.89 -10.47
C GLY A 218 -17.27 -5.69 -10.68
N TRP A 219 -17.54 -4.85 -11.68
CA TRP A 219 -16.76 -3.64 -11.94
C TRP A 219 -16.86 -2.62 -10.81
N ASN A 220 -18.05 -2.41 -10.23
CA ASN A 220 -18.23 -1.48 -9.11
C ASN A 220 -17.47 -1.92 -7.85
N LEU A 221 -17.44 -3.21 -7.54
CA LEU A 221 -16.68 -3.75 -6.40
C LEU A 221 -15.16 -3.69 -6.63
N LEU A 222 -14.73 -3.89 -7.88
CA LEU A 222 -13.34 -3.75 -8.27
C LEU A 222 -12.88 -2.29 -8.14
N GLU A 223 -13.70 -1.34 -8.61
CA GLU A 223 -13.50 0.10 -8.45
C GLU A 223 -13.42 0.50 -6.96
N GLU A 224 -14.34 0.00 -6.13
CA GLU A 224 -14.32 0.24 -4.68
C GLU A 224 -13.00 -0.23 -4.03
N THR A 225 -12.41 -1.32 -4.53
CA THR A 225 -11.10 -1.82 -4.04
C THR A 225 -9.99 -0.80 -4.31
N VAL A 226 -9.95 -0.26 -5.53
CA VAL A 226 -8.92 0.71 -5.95
C VAL A 226 -9.09 2.04 -5.23
N ILE A 227 -10.33 2.55 -5.12
CA ILE A 227 -10.63 3.81 -4.40
C ILE A 227 -10.17 3.75 -2.93
N LYS A 228 -10.18 2.56 -2.31
CA LYS A 228 -9.64 2.35 -0.94
C LYS A 228 -8.10 2.33 -0.89
N GLY A 229 -7.41 2.58 -2.00
CA GLY A 229 -5.96 2.60 -2.12
C GLY A 229 -5.34 1.20 -2.05
N LYS A 230 -6.06 0.18 -2.53
CA LYS A 230 -5.62 -1.22 -2.52
C LYS A 230 -5.58 -1.75 -3.94
N GLU A 231 -4.59 -2.59 -4.22
CA GLU A 231 -4.55 -3.29 -5.49
C GLU A 231 -5.55 -4.45 -5.50
N PRO A 232 -6.34 -4.62 -6.57
CA PRO A 232 -7.18 -5.79 -6.71
C PRO A 232 -6.36 -7.08 -6.81
N LYS A 233 -6.90 -8.15 -6.22
CA LYS A 233 -6.25 -9.46 -6.27
C LYS A 233 -6.35 -10.09 -7.67
N CYS A 234 -5.42 -11.00 -7.94
CA CYS A 234 -5.34 -11.72 -9.22
C CYS A 234 -6.64 -12.44 -9.56
N GLU A 235 -7.30 -13.01 -8.54
CA GLU A 235 -8.52 -13.79 -8.66
C GLU A 235 -9.64 -12.99 -9.32
N SER A 236 -9.78 -11.69 -8.99
CA SER A 236 -10.79 -10.81 -9.60
C SER A 236 -10.59 -10.66 -11.10
N TYR A 237 -9.35 -10.39 -11.54
CA TYR A 237 -9.03 -10.28 -12.97
C TYR A 237 -9.23 -11.62 -13.68
N LEU A 238 -8.81 -12.72 -13.09
CA LEU A 238 -8.96 -14.05 -13.68
C LEU A 238 -10.43 -14.46 -13.82
N ALA A 239 -11.29 -14.09 -12.87
CA ALA A 239 -12.72 -14.34 -12.96
C ALA A 239 -13.34 -13.61 -14.16
N TYR A 240 -13.05 -12.32 -14.33
CA TYR A 240 -13.48 -11.55 -15.49
C TYR A 240 -12.92 -12.11 -16.80
N LEU A 241 -11.62 -12.42 -16.85
CA LEU A 241 -10.97 -12.96 -18.04
C LEU A 241 -11.54 -14.34 -18.45
N LYS A 242 -11.88 -15.19 -17.48
CA LYS A 242 -12.54 -16.48 -17.72
C LYS A 242 -13.97 -16.30 -18.24
N PHE A 243 -14.70 -15.32 -17.72
CA PHE A 243 -16.05 -14.99 -18.20
C PHE A 243 -16.00 -14.59 -19.68
N ILE A 244 -15.18 -13.59 -20.03
CA ILE A 244 -15.11 -13.08 -21.41
C ILE A 244 -14.46 -14.08 -22.39
N ALA A 245 -13.71 -15.07 -21.88
CA ALA A 245 -13.17 -16.15 -22.71
C ALA A 245 -14.27 -17.03 -23.34
N ASN A 246 -15.47 -17.03 -22.76
CA ASN A 246 -16.64 -17.71 -23.30
C ASN A 246 -17.45 -16.80 -24.25
N GLU A 247 -17.07 -15.53 -24.42
CA GLU A 247 -17.72 -14.55 -25.29
C GLU A 247 -16.75 -14.02 -26.37
N PRO A 248 -16.36 -14.84 -27.37
CA PRO A 248 -15.32 -14.47 -28.33
C PRO A 248 -15.69 -13.24 -29.17
N VAL A 249 -16.99 -12.99 -29.40
CA VAL A 249 -17.49 -11.86 -30.19
C VAL A 249 -17.20 -10.52 -29.51
N THR A 250 -17.29 -10.45 -28.19
CA THR A 250 -17.10 -9.22 -27.40
C THR A 250 -15.69 -9.12 -26.80
N LEU A 251 -14.84 -10.14 -26.98
CA LEU A 251 -13.55 -10.29 -26.32
C LEU A 251 -12.66 -9.04 -26.43
N GLN A 252 -12.48 -8.49 -27.63
CA GLN A 252 -11.65 -7.29 -27.83
C GLN A 252 -12.19 -6.10 -27.05
N CYS A 253 -13.48 -5.79 -27.17
CA CYS A 253 -14.12 -4.68 -26.45
C CYS A 253 -14.02 -4.86 -24.93
N SER A 254 -14.22 -6.09 -24.45
CA SER A 254 -14.10 -6.46 -23.05
C SER A 254 -12.68 -6.33 -22.50
N LEU A 255 -11.65 -6.64 -23.31
CA LEU A 255 -10.26 -6.44 -22.94
C LEU A 255 -9.85 -4.96 -23.00
N GLU A 256 -10.32 -4.21 -23.99
CA GLU A 256 -10.14 -2.75 -24.06
C GLU A 256 -10.68 -2.08 -22.79
N LYS A 257 -11.87 -2.48 -22.30
CA LYS A 257 -12.43 -2.02 -21.02
C LYS A 257 -11.50 -2.33 -19.84
N LEU A 258 -10.93 -3.53 -19.78
CA LEU A 258 -9.97 -3.91 -18.73
C LEU A 258 -8.70 -3.05 -18.80
N TYR A 259 -8.13 -2.85 -19.99
CA TYR A 259 -6.91 -2.06 -20.12
C TYR A 259 -7.14 -0.59 -19.81
N SER A 260 -8.29 -0.03 -20.21
CA SER A 260 -8.69 1.31 -19.81
C SER A 260 -8.83 1.45 -18.29
N PHE A 261 -9.41 0.45 -17.61
CA PHE A 261 -9.47 0.42 -16.14
C PHE A 261 -8.07 0.37 -15.50
N LEU A 262 -7.16 -0.45 -16.04
CA LEU A 262 -5.79 -0.52 -15.53
C LEU A 262 -5.03 0.81 -15.77
N GLU A 263 -5.26 1.47 -16.91
CA GLU A 263 -4.67 2.76 -17.25
C GLU A 263 -5.19 3.88 -16.33
N SER A 264 -6.51 3.97 -16.14
CA SER A 264 -7.14 5.03 -15.33
C SER A 264 -6.69 5.02 -13.86
N HIS A 265 -6.31 3.83 -13.37
CA HIS A 265 -5.93 3.59 -11.99
C HIS A 265 -4.43 3.33 -11.79
N GLU A 266 -3.62 3.50 -12.83
CA GLU A 266 -2.16 3.28 -12.81
C GLU A 266 -1.75 1.88 -12.28
N LEU A 267 -2.51 0.83 -12.64
CA LEU A 267 -2.37 -0.51 -12.07
C LEU A 267 -1.36 -1.38 -12.83
N VAL A 268 -0.66 -2.22 -12.07
CA VAL A 268 0.27 -3.25 -12.54
C VAL A 268 -0.29 -4.62 -12.18
N ILE A 269 -0.48 -5.50 -13.16
CA ILE A 269 -1.03 -6.85 -12.94
C ILE A 269 0.07 -7.84 -12.50
N THR A 270 -0.31 -9.05 -12.13
CA THR A 270 0.67 -10.11 -11.83
C THR A 270 0.99 -10.95 -13.06
N ALA A 271 2.14 -11.63 -13.02
CA ALA A 271 2.55 -12.59 -14.05
C ALA A 271 1.47 -13.66 -14.30
N LYS A 272 0.73 -14.08 -13.27
CA LYS A 272 -0.38 -15.04 -13.38
C LYS A 272 -1.50 -14.52 -14.30
N VAL A 273 -1.90 -13.26 -14.12
CA VAL A 273 -2.93 -12.61 -14.95
C VAL A 273 -2.39 -12.38 -16.36
N ALA A 274 -1.15 -11.93 -16.47
CA ALA A 274 -0.49 -11.65 -17.75
C ALA A 274 -0.39 -12.91 -18.63
N GLN A 275 0.03 -14.04 -18.04
CA GLN A 275 0.08 -15.33 -18.74
C GLN A 275 -1.29 -15.78 -19.23
N TYR A 276 -2.34 -15.60 -18.43
CA TYR A 276 -3.70 -15.93 -18.85
C TYR A 276 -4.16 -15.06 -20.03
N ILE A 277 -3.87 -13.75 -20.00
CA ILE A 277 -4.16 -12.83 -21.11
C ILE A 277 -3.48 -13.29 -22.39
N ILE A 278 -2.18 -13.65 -22.33
CA ILE A 278 -1.44 -14.16 -23.50
C ILE A 278 -2.12 -15.42 -24.06
N GLN A 279 -2.44 -16.39 -23.21
CA GLN A 279 -3.09 -17.63 -23.64
C GLN A 279 -4.46 -17.37 -24.27
N LEU A 280 -5.26 -16.49 -23.67
CA LEU A 280 -6.58 -16.11 -24.17
C LEU A 280 -6.48 -15.45 -25.55
N LEU A 281 -5.55 -14.51 -25.73
CA LEU A 281 -5.34 -13.81 -27.00
C LEU A 281 -4.80 -14.74 -28.09
N GLN A 282 -3.85 -15.62 -27.76
CA GLN A 282 -3.30 -16.60 -28.70
C GLN A 282 -4.38 -17.58 -29.19
N LYS A 283 -5.26 -18.05 -28.30
CA LYS A 283 -6.40 -18.91 -28.66
C LYS A 283 -7.36 -18.24 -29.66
N ASN A 284 -7.45 -16.91 -29.63
CA ASN A 284 -8.31 -16.11 -30.50
C ASN A 284 -7.52 -15.42 -31.64
N SER A 285 -6.30 -15.90 -31.96
CA SER A 285 -5.46 -15.41 -33.06
C SER A 285 -5.04 -13.94 -32.97
N PHE A 286 -5.05 -13.34 -31.78
CA PHE A 286 -4.54 -11.98 -31.56
C PHE A 286 -3.04 -11.98 -31.22
N ASN A 287 -2.34 -10.89 -31.55
CA ASN A 287 -0.91 -10.77 -31.28
C ASN A 287 -0.66 -10.24 -29.86
N ALA A 288 -0.20 -11.14 -28.98
CA ALA A 288 0.22 -10.82 -27.63
C ALA A 288 1.56 -11.48 -27.32
N LYS A 289 2.54 -10.67 -26.93
CA LYS A 289 3.89 -11.13 -26.54
C LYS A 289 4.34 -10.50 -25.24
N SER A 290 5.06 -11.30 -24.45
CA SER A 290 5.88 -10.77 -23.36
C SER A 290 7.09 -10.05 -23.96
N THR A 291 7.43 -8.90 -23.40
CA THR A 291 8.54 -8.05 -23.81
C THR A 291 9.21 -7.42 -22.59
N GLN A 292 10.40 -6.89 -22.80
CA GLN A 292 11.05 -5.97 -21.89
C GLN A 292 11.10 -4.57 -22.50
N ILE A 293 11.32 -3.58 -21.63
CA ILE A 293 11.52 -2.18 -22.00
C ILE A 293 12.98 -1.86 -21.74
N ASP A 294 13.65 -1.27 -22.73
CA ASP A 294 15.04 -0.87 -22.57
C ASP A 294 15.18 0.38 -21.67
N SER A 295 16.42 0.77 -21.34
CA SER A 295 16.68 1.93 -20.50
C SER A 295 16.18 3.26 -21.07
N ARG A 296 15.85 3.31 -22.36
CA ARG A 296 15.33 4.50 -23.05
C ARG A 296 13.81 4.53 -23.06
N GLY A 297 13.12 3.51 -22.54
CA GLY A 297 11.66 3.41 -22.62
C GLY A 297 11.16 2.84 -23.94
N ILE A 298 11.99 2.10 -24.69
CA ILE A 298 11.60 1.50 -25.97
C ILE A 298 11.20 0.03 -25.74
N CYS A 299 10.03 -0.34 -26.25
CA CYS A 299 9.57 -1.72 -26.26
C CYS A 299 10.41 -2.58 -27.20
N GLN A 300 11.03 -3.64 -26.67
CA GLN A 300 11.88 -4.52 -27.46
C GLN A 300 11.11 -5.35 -28.51
N HIS A 301 9.79 -5.51 -28.36
CA HIS A 301 8.98 -6.26 -29.31
C HIS A 301 8.48 -5.42 -30.50
N CYS A 302 7.83 -4.28 -30.24
CA CYS A 302 7.24 -3.45 -31.29
C CYS A 302 8.12 -2.26 -31.70
N GLY A 303 9.20 -1.97 -30.97
CA GLY A 303 10.09 -0.83 -31.23
C GLY A 303 9.48 0.54 -30.89
N LEU A 304 8.25 0.59 -30.37
CA LEU A 304 7.61 1.84 -29.97
C LEU A 304 8.22 2.37 -28.67
N HIS A 305 8.37 3.69 -28.60
CA HIS A 305 8.66 4.39 -27.36
C HIS A 305 7.40 4.40 -26.50
N LEU A 306 7.52 4.04 -25.22
CA LEU A 306 6.44 4.14 -24.27
C LEU A 306 5.96 5.59 -24.14
N ARG A 307 4.71 5.78 -23.69
CA ARG A 307 4.18 7.13 -23.51
C ARG A 307 5.00 7.84 -22.42
N ASP A 308 5.39 9.08 -22.68
CA ASP A 308 6.09 9.88 -21.70
C ASP A 308 5.18 10.20 -20.51
N ILE A 309 5.78 10.31 -19.33
CA ILE A 309 5.12 10.93 -18.20
C ILE A 309 5.08 12.43 -18.48
N SER A 310 3.86 12.98 -18.50
CA SER A 310 3.68 14.42 -18.67
C SER A 310 2.89 14.96 -17.51
N VAL A 311 3.50 15.84 -16.72
CA VAL A 311 2.77 16.78 -15.88
C VAL A 311 2.46 17.99 -16.74
N SER A 312 1.19 18.33 -16.93
CA SER A 312 0.81 19.52 -17.71
C SER A 312 1.20 20.81 -17.00
N ASP A 313 1.37 21.91 -17.74
CA ASP A 313 1.69 23.23 -17.17
C ASP A 313 0.67 23.66 -16.10
N ALA A 314 -0.61 23.33 -16.30
CA ALA A 314 -1.68 23.60 -15.34
C ALA A 314 -1.54 22.77 -14.06
N GLU A 315 -1.24 21.48 -14.18
CA GLU A 315 -0.98 20.59 -13.04
C GLU A 315 0.27 21.02 -12.28
N TYR A 316 1.34 21.36 -13.00
CA TYR A 316 2.58 21.86 -12.42
C TYR A 316 2.35 23.19 -11.69
N ALA A 317 1.64 24.14 -12.30
CA ALA A 317 1.30 25.41 -11.66
C ALA A 317 0.46 25.17 -10.40
N LYS A 318 -0.51 24.25 -10.44
CA LYS A 318 -1.33 23.86 -9.28
C LYS A 318 -0.47 23.24 -8.17
N LEU A 319 0.44 22.33 -8.51
CA LEU A 319 1.38 21.70 -7.57
C LEU A 319 2.31 22.74 -6.95
N SER A 320 3.00 23.53 -7.78
CA SER A 320 3.96 24.54 -7.37
C SER A 320 3.30 25.60 -6.50
N ASN A 321 2.17 26.17 -6.91
CA ASN A 321 1.43 27.15 -6.11
C ASN A 321 0.90 26.54 -4.82
N SER A 322 0.35 25.33 -4.83
CA SER A 322 -0.13 24.70 -3.59
C SER A 322 1.01 24.38 -2.64
N PHE A 323 2.15 23.89 -3.13
CA PHE A 323 3.30 23.58 -2.29
C PHE A 323 3.87 24.88 -1.71
N ILE A 324 4.14 25.88 -2.54
CA ILE A 324 4.66 27.19 -2.14
C ILE A 324 3.69 27.88 -1.17
N ASN A 325 2.38 27.91 -1.44
CA ASN A 325 1.41 28.56 -0.54
C ASN A 325 1.23 27.80 0.78
N LYS A 326 1.19 26.46 0.78
CA LYS A 326 1.15 25.67 2.03
C LYS A 326 2.42 25.86 2.85
N VAL A 327 3.57 25.97 2.17
CA VAL A 327 4.86 26.34 2.75
C VAL A 327 4.83 27.76 3.35
N LEU A 328 4.19 28.72 2.68
CA LEU A 328 4.17 30.13 3.06
C LEU A 328 3.15 30.48 4.16
N ILE A 329 1.97 29.85 4.16
CA ILE A 329 0.81 30.31 4.94
C ILE A 329 0.60 29.50 6.22
N ARG A 330 0.96 28.21 6.25
CA ARG A 330 0.64 27.33 7.39
C ARG A 330 1.78 27.06 8.38
N ASN A 331 3.01 27.54 8.14
CA ASN A 331 4.20 27.24 8.99
C ASN A 331 4.47 25.74 9.27
N ASP A 332 3.69 24.82 8.73
CA ASP A 332 3.69 23.40 9.11
C ASP A 332 4.80 22.58 8.43
N ILE A 333 5.25 23.00 7.24
CA ILE A 333 6.25 22.25 6.45
C ILE A 333 7.68 22.60 6.89
N PHE A 334 7.91 23.83 7.35
CA PHE A 334 9.19 24.29 7.88
C PHE A 334 9.23 24.30 9.41
N GLN A 335 8.40 23.51 10.11
CA GLN A 335 8.27 23.51 11.59
C GLN A 335 9.61 23.42 12.35
N LYS A 336 10.66 22.87 11.72
CA LYS A 336 12.01 22.73 12.31
C LYS A 336 13.02 23.79 11.85
N SER A 337 12.60 24.79 11.09
CA SER A 337 13.45 25.86 10.55
C SER A 337 12.95 27.22 11.04
N THR A 338 13.86 28.19 11.21
CA THR A 338 13.45 29.53 11.66
C THR A 338 12.92 30.36 10.49
N PRO A 339 11.95 31.27 10.69
CA PRO A 339 11.42 32.13 9.63
C PRO A 339 12.51 32.92 8.89
N GLU A 340 13.55 33.37 9.59
CA GLU A 340 14.66 34.14 9.02
C GLU A 340 15.52 33.28 8.09
N GLU A 341 15.72 32.00 8.44
CA GLU A 341 16.43 31.06 7.58
C GLU A 341 15.64 30.78 6.30
N VAL A 342 14.33 30.58 6.43
CA VAL A 342 13.44 30.37 5.29
C VAL A 342 13.46 31.60 4.38
N GLU A 343 13.37 32.81 4.93
CA GLU A 343 13.40 34.03 4.12
C GLU A 343 14.77 34.31 3.48
N ARG A 344 15.86 34.01 4.19
CA ARG A 344 17.21 34.03 3.62
C ARG A 344 17.32 33.08 2.43
N PHE A 345 16.74 31.89 2.54
CA PHE A 345 16.74 30.91 1.46
C PHE A 345 15.92 31.36 0.26
N LYS A 346 14.70 31.86 0.47
CA LYS A 346 13.86 32.36 -0.62
C LYS A 346 14.54 33.47 -1.42
N ARG A 347 15.15 34.44 -0.74
CA ARG A 347 15.93 35.51 -1.39
C ARG A 347 17.12 34.95 -2.17
N TYR A 348 17.81 33.96 -1.61
CA TYR A 348 18.91 33.29 -2.28
C TYR A 348 18.47 32.61 -3.58
N VAL A 349 17.42 31.78 -3.53
CA VAL A 349 16.86 31.08 -4.70
C VAL A 349 16.37 32.08 -5.73
N THR A 350 15.64 33.12 -5.32
CA THR A 350 15.14 34.17 -6.23
C THR A 350 16.26 34.87 -7.00
N LYS A 351 17.43 35.03 -6.38
CA LYS A 351 18.60 35.68 -7.01
C LYS A 351 19.41 34.74 -7.91
N THR A 352 19.40 33.44 -7.62
CA THR A 352 20.38 32.51 -8.22
C THR A 352 19.77 31.39 -9.06
N ALA A 353 18.44 31.21 -9.03
CA ALA A 353 17.67 30.38 -9.95
C ALA A 353 17.61 31.03 -11.35
N PRO A 354 17.26 30.29 -12.42
CA PRO A 354 16.89 28.87 -12.46
C PRO A 354 18.11 27.94 -12.32
N TYR A 355 17.88 26.74 -11.75
CA TYR A 355 18.86 25.66 -11.74
C TYR A 355 18.39 24.53 -12.65
N ASP A 356 19.31 23.74 -13.20
CA ASP A 356 18.99 22.51 -13.93
C ASP A 356 18.76 21.33 -12.98
N CYS A 357 19.43 21.34 -11.81
CA CYS A 357 19.26 20.31 -10.79
C CYS A 357 19.53 20.84 -9.38
N VAL A 358 18.69 20.44 -8.42
CA VAL A 358 18.89 20.71 -6.98
C VAL A 358 19.33 19.44 -6.25
N ILE A 359 20.47 19.48 -5.58
CA ILE A 359 21.12 18.34 -4.96
C ILE A 359 20.93 18.37 -3.45
N ASP A 360 20.40 17.29 -2.89
CA ASP A 360 20.39 17.02 -1.45
C ASP A 360 21.78 16.55 -0.99
N GLY A 361 22.60 17.49 -0.54
CA GLY A 361 24.02 17.26 -0.26
C GLY A 361 24.25 16.25 0.87
N LEU A 362 23.38 16.20 1.89
CA LEU A 362 23.50 15.22 2.96
C LEU A 362 23.01 13.84 2.52
N ASN A 363 21.88 13.76 1.81
CA ASN A 363 21.39 12.47 1.33
C ASN A 363 22.40 11.79 0.40
N VAL A 364 23.04 12.59 -0.47
CA VAL A 364 24.16 12.15 -1.32
C VAL A 364 25.34 11.69 -0.47
N ALA A 365 25.83 12.55 0.44
CA ALA A 365 27.02 12.25 1.23
C ALA A 365 26.86 10.96 2.06
N TYR A 366 25.72 10.79 2.71
CA TYR A 366 25.42 9.63 3.55
C TYR A 366 24.88 8.43 2.78
N SER A 367 24.85 8.48 1.46
CA SER A 367 24.31 7.39 0.64
C SER A 367 25.00 6.05 0.82
N MET A 368 26.30 6.10 1.13
CA MET A 368 27.16 4.94 1.36
C MET A 368 27.37 4.62 2.85
N GLY A 369 26.48 5.11 3.72
CA GLY A 369 26.43 4.85 5.16
C GLY A 369 26.97 5.98 6.04
N PRO A 370 26.49 6.12 7.29
CA PRO A 370 26.80 7.25 8.17
C PRO A 370 28.18 7.22 8.83
N LYS A 371 28.86 6.05 8.84
CA LYS A 371 30.11 5.82 9.58
C LYS A 371 31.39 6.19 8.80
N ARG A 372 31.29 7.00 7.74
CA ARG A 372 32.44 7.39 6.92
C ARG A 372 33.09 8.69 7.40
N PRO A 373 34.41 8.86 7.23
CA PRO A 373 35.07 10.10 7.58
C PRO A 373 34.53 11.26 6.73
N PRO A 374 34.51 12.50 7.26
CA PRO A 374 34.03 13.68 6.53
C PRO A 374 34.67 13.88 5.14
N ALA A 375 35.94 13.50 4.98
CA ALA A 375 36.61 13.56 3.69
C ALA A 375 35.98 12.65 2.62
N ALA A 376 35.58 11.43 2.99
CA ALA A 376 34.92 10.51 2.06
C ALA A 376 33.51 10.99 1.69
N LEU A 377 32.78 11.56 2.65
CA LEU A 377 31.47 12.19 2.44
C LEU A 377 31.56 13.38 1.47
N ALA A 378 32.55 14.25 1.68
CA ALA A 378 32.79 15.42 0.84
C ALA A 378 33.21 15.01 -0.58
N THR A 379 34.08 14.02 -0.73
CA THR A 379 34.51 13.49 -2.03
C THR A 379 33.32 12.97 -2.84
N LEU A 380 32.38 12.28 -2.21
CA LEU A 380 31.20 11.77 -2.89
C LEU A 380 30.34 12.91 -3.44
N LEU A 381 30.08 13.94 -2.63
CA LEU A 381 29.34 15.12 -3.07
C LEU A 381 30.05 15.87 -4.20
N VAL A 382 31.38 16.03 -4.11
CA VAL A 382 32.21 16.61 -5.17
C VAL A 382 32.04 15.85 -6.48
N ASN A 383 32.00 14.52 -6.44
CA ASN A 383 31.86 13.70 -7.65
C ASN A 383 30.46 13.81 -8.27
N VAL A 384 29.41 14.00 -7.46
CA VAL A 384 28.07 14.36 -7.96
C VAL A 384 28.07 15.73 -8.64
N VAL A 385 28.69 16.74 -8.04
CA VAL A 385 28.82 18.06 -8.68
C VAL A 385 29.64 17.98 -9.97
N LYS A 386 30.73 17.21 -9.99
CA LYS A 386 31.54 16.97 -11.21
C LYS A 386 30.72 16.36 -12.34
N HIS A 387 29.88 15.37 -12.04
CA HIS A 387 29.04 14.71 -13.03
C HIS A 387 28.11 15.71 -13.72
N PHE A 388 27.33 16.48 -12.95
CA PHE A 388 26.45 17.51 -13.51
C PHE A 388 27.22 18.62 -14.23
N LYS A 389 28.37 19.06 -13.67
CA LYS A 389 29.20 20.08 -14.29
C LYS A 389 29.75 19.63 -15.65
N SER A 390 30.14 18.37 -15.79
CA SER A 390 30.61 17.81 -17.07
C SER A 390 29.53 17.76 -18.15
N GLN A 391 28.26 17.76 -17.75
CA GLN A 391 27.10 17.87 -18.66
C GLN A 391 26.70 19.34 -18.94
N GLY A 392 27.45 20.31 -18.41
CA GLY A 392 27.12 21.73 -18.54
C GLY A 392 25.95 22.20 -17.66
N LYS A 393 25.42 21.33 -16.77
CA LYS A 393 24.28 21.66 -15.90
C LYS A 393 24.69 22.59 -14.76
N TYR A 394 23.86 23.61 -14.50
CA TYR A 394 23.98 24.53 -13.38
C TYR A 394 23.16 24.02 -12.19
N VAL A 395 23.83 23.80 -11.05
CA VAL A 395 23.23 23.08 -9.91
C VAL A 395 23.28 23.85 -8.61
N LEU A 396 22.27 23.62 -7.76
CA LEU A 396 22.23 24.07 -6.37
C LEU A 396 22.50 22.87 -5.44
N VAL A 397 23.47 23.00 -4.55
CA VAL A 397 23.71 22.05 -3.47
C VAL A 397 23.11 22.59 -2.18
N LEU A 398 22.19 21.82 -1.60
CA LEU A 398 21.67 22.06 -0.25
C LEU A 398 22.47 21.26 0.76
N GLY A 399 22.95 21.93 1.79
CA GLY A 399 23.75 21.30 2.83
C GLY A 399 23.45 21.87 4.20
N ARG A 400 24.23 21.44 5.19
CA ARG A 400 24.13 21.91 6.58
C ARG A 400 25.36 22.69 7.01
N LYS A 401 25.18 23.60 7.97
CA LYS A 401 26.29 24.37 8.56
C LYS A 401 27.44 23.51 9.08
N HIS A 402 27.18 22.31 9.59
CA HIS A 402 28.26 21.42 10.01
C HIS A 402 29.17 20.95 8.88
N MET A 403 28.72 21.00 7.61
CA MET A 403 29.58 20.70 6.46
C MET A 403 30.73 21.69 6.32
N ASN A 404 30.71 22.85 7.00
CA ASN A 404 31.86 23.74 7.04
C ASN A 404 33.11 23.12 7.71
N SER A 405 32.96 22.02 8.46
CA SER A 405 34.10 21.26 9.01
C SER A 405 34.71 20.28 8.01
N TRP A 406 34.11 20.13 6.82
CA TRP A 406 34.64 19.26 5.76
C TRP A 406 35.91 19.85 5.13
N PRO A 407 36.71 19.04 4.41
CA PRO A 407 37.93 19.51 3.77
C PRO A 407 37.70 20.76 2.91
N LYS A 408 38.55 21.78 3.12
CA LYS A 408 38.42 23.09 2.47
C LYS A 408 38.46 22.98 0.95
N ASP A 409 39.31 22.12 0.40
CA ASP A 409 39.46 21.94 -1.05
C ASP A 409 38.17 21.41 -1.69
N ALA A 410 37.48 20.48 -1.02
CA ALA A 410 36.22 19.94 -1.49
C ALA A 410 35.11 21.02 -1.49
N LEU A 411 34.99 21.79 -0.41
CA LEU A 411 34.03 22.88 -0.32
C LEU A 411 34.33 24.01 -1.32
N MET A 412 35.60 24.33 -1.53
CA MET A 412 36.03 25.33 -2.51
C MET A 412 35.67 24.89 -3.93
N TYR A 413 35.89 23.61 -4.25
CA TYR A 413 35.48 23.03 -5.52
C TYR A 413 33.96 23.15 -5.73
N ILE A 414 33.15 22.79 -4.71
CA ILE A 414 31.69 22.88 -4.79
C ILE A 414 31.27 24.33 -5.03
N ARG A 415 31.76 25.29 -4.22
CA ARG A 415 31.40 26.72 -4.36
C ARG A 415 31.81 27.32 -5.70
N LYS A 416 32.86 26.81 -6.34
CA LYS A 416 33.32 27.27 -7.66
C LYS A 416 32.44 26.72 -8.80
N ASN A 417 31.82 25.56 -8.62
CA ASN A 417 31.14 24.83 -9.70
C ASN A 417 29.62 24.69 -9.50
N ALA A 418 29.10 25.07 -8.33
CA ALA A 418 27.69 24.99 -7.96
C ALA A 418 27.31 26.12 -7.01
N SER A 419 26.04 26.50 -7.03
CA SER A 419 25.45 27.29 -5.94
C SER A 419 25.39 26.43 -4.67
N LEU A 420 25.72 26.99 -3.50
CA LEU A 420 25.74 26.25 -2.24
C LEU A 420 24.99 27.04 -1.17
N PHE A 421 23.94 26.43 -0.61
CA PHE A 421 23.22 26.98 0.52
C PHE A 421 23.29 26.02 1.72
N LEU A 422 23.71 26.56 2.87
CA LEU A 422 23.82 25.80 4.12
C LEU A 422 22.70 26.18 5.09
N THR A 423 21.81 25.24 5.39
CA THR A 423 20.77 25.37 6.41
C THR A 423 21.32 25.04 7.81
N ASN A 424 20.60 25.45 8.85
CA ASN A 424 20.90 25.07 10.22
C ASN A 424 20.82 23.54 10.39
N ASN A 425 21.61 22.97 11.30
CA ASN A 425 21.70 21.52 11.49
C ASN A 425 20.39 20.85 11.98
N LEU A 426 19.45 21.64 12.51
CA LEU A 426 18.16 21.14 13.04
C LEU A 426 17.01 21.24 12.04
N SER A 427 17.20 21.95 10.93
CA SER A 427 16.19 22.14 9.87
C SER A 427 15.84 20.82 9.19
N GLN A 428 14.77 20.77 8.40
CA GLN A 428 14.47 19.63 7.51
C GLN A 428 14.91 20.00 6.09
N ASP A 429 15.56 19.09 5.36
CA ASP A 429 16.13 19.41 4.04
C ASP A 429 15.08 19.33 2.91
N ASP A 430 14.16 18.35 2.95
CA ASP A 430 13.17 18.13 1.90
C ASP A 430 12.35 19.37 1.52
N PRO A 431 11.87 20.21 2.47
CA PRO A 431 11.15 21.44 2.13
C PRO A 431 11.98 22.45 1.33
N PHE A 432 13.27 22.61 1.65
CA PHE A 432 14.15 23.52 0.92
C PHE A 432 14.45 22.99 -0.47
N LEU A 433 14.67 21.68 -0.58
CA LEU A 433 14.88 20.97 -1.84
C LEU A 433 13.70 21.17 -2.78
N LEU A 434 12.50 20.76 -2.34
CA LEU A 434 11.28 20.88 -3.12
C LEU A 434 10.96 22.32 -3.51
N TYR A 435 11.14 23.28 -2.59
CA TYR A 435 10.93 24.69 -2.90
C TYR A 435 11.86 25.18 -4.01
N ALA A 436 13.17 24.91 -3.91
CA ALA A 436 14.11 25.37 -4.93
C ALA A 436 13.85 24.72 -6.30
N THR A 437 13.53 23.43 -6.33
CA THR A 437 13.21 22.72 -7.58
C THR A 437 11.94 23.29 -8.21
N LEU A 438 10.83 23.37 -7.45
CA LEU A 438 9.55 23.90 -7.96
C LEU A 438 9.59 25.39 -8.31
N LYS A 439 10.50 26.17 -7.71
CA LYS A 439 10.66 27.60 -8.03
C LYS A 439 11.52 27.82 -9.28
N SER A 440 12.41 26.87 -9.59
CA SER A 440 13.35 26.97 -10.73
C SER A 440 12.71 26.62 -12.07
N GLY A 441 11.57 25.92 -12.06
CA GLY A 441 10.77 25.64 -13.24
C GLY A 441 10.50 24.15 -13.42
N GLN A 442 9.61 23.84 -14.36
CA GLN A 442 9.12 22.49 -14.60
C GLN A 442 10.21 21.53 -15.09
N SER A 443 11.20 22.01 -15.83
CA SER A 443 12.32 21.21 -16.31
C SER A 443 13.42 20.97 -15.26
N THR A 444 13.25 21.44 -14.02
CA THR A 444 14.29 21.34 -13.00
C THR A 444 14.26 19.97 -12.34
N ASP A 445 15.40 19.28 -12.39
CA ASP A 445 15.56 17.99 -11.74
C ASP A 445 15.98 18.14 -10.26
N PHE A 446 15.92 17.05 -9.50
CA PHE A 446 16.51 17.02 -8.17
C PHE A 446 17.15 15.69 -7.83
N PHE A 447 18.16 15.73 -6.96
CA PHE A 447 18.95 14.56 -6.61
C PHE A 447 18.78 14.21 -5.13
N SER A 448 18.02 13.14 -4.86
CA SER A 448 17.85 12.58 -3.51
C SER A 448 17.36 11.13 -3.59
N ARG A 449 17.68 10.31 -2.60
CA ARG A 449 17.10 8.97 -2.42
C ARG A 449 15.81 8.97 -1.60
N ASP A 450 15.40 10.10 -1.02
CA ASP A 450 14.17 10.16 -0.25
C ASP A 450 12.93 10.11 -1.16
N LEU A 451 11.94 9.30 -0.79
CA LEU A 451 10.68 9.18 -1.52
C LEU A 451 9.66 10.27 -1.12
N MET A 452 9.98 11.11 -0.12
CA MET A 452 9.21 12.29 0.28
C MET A 452 7.75 11.98 0.67
N ARG A 453 7.52 10.79 1.25
CA ARG A 453 6.17 10.25 1.54
C ARG A 453 5.35 11.17 2.45
N SER A 454 5.97 11.75 3.46
CA SER A 454 5.30 12.68 4.39
C SER A 454 4.82 13.94 3.67
N HIS A 455 5.64 14.51 2.80
CA HIS A 455 5.31 15.71 2.02
C HIS A 455 4.20 15.43 1.01
N ALA A 456 4.26 14.29 0.33
CA ALA A 456 3.21 13.83 -0.57
C ALA A 456 1.85 13.68 0.16
N PHE A 457 1.86 13.18 1.40
CA PHE A 457 0.64 13.05 2.21
C PHE A 457 0.03 14.41 2.59
N LEU A 458 0.85 15.42 2.91
CA LEU A 458 0.39 16.77 3.26
C LEU A 458 -0.26 17.53 2.09
N LEU A 459 -0.02 17.10 0.86
CA LEU A 459 -0.60 17.71 -0.33
C LEU A 459 -2.09 17.37 -0.52
N GLY A 460 -2.57 16.25 0.04
CA GLY A 460 -3.92 15.72 -0.21
C GLY A 460 -3.96 14.80 -1.42
N ASN A 461 -5.08 14.09 -1.63
CA ASN A 461 -5.16 12.98 -2.61
C ASN A 461 -4.87 13.42 -4.06
N ASP A 462 -5.51 14.47 -4.55
CA ASP A 462 -5.37 14.91 -5.95
C ASP A 462 -3.94 15.37 -6.26
N LEU A 463 -3.38 16.23 -5.40
CA LEU A 463 -2.04 16.77 -5.58
C LEU A 463 -0.95 15.74 -5.32
N ARG A 464 -1.24 14.71 -4.51
CA ARG A 464 -0.32 13.60 -4.29
C ARG A 464 -0.04 12.85 -5.58
N ILE A 465 -1.05 12.60 -6.42
CA ILE A 465 -0.86 11.91 -7.71
C ILE A 465 0.06 12.76 -8.61
N ILE A 466 -0.26 14.05 -8.77
CA ILE A 466 0.55 14.98 -9.57
C ILE A 466 1.98 15.07 -9.04
N PHE A 467 2.16 15.18 -7.72
CA PHE A 467 3.48 15.22 -7.09
C PHE A 467 4.28 13.95 -7.35
N ARG A 468 3.64 12.78 -7.32
CA ARG A 468 4.31 11.49 -7.57
C ARG A 468 4.73 11.34 -9.02
N ARG A 469 3.92 11.82 -9.97
CA ARG A 469 4.29 11.88 -11.40
C ARG A 469 5.46 12.83 -11.63
N TRP A 470 5.39 14.04 -11.09
CA TRP A 470 6.50 15.01 -11.12
C TRP A 470 7.77 14.44 -10.47
N GLN A 471 7.63 13.77 -9.34
CA GLN A 471 8.75 13.12 -8.65
C GLN A 471 9.40 12.04 -9.52
N GLN A 472 8.62 11.20 -10.20
CA GLN A 472 9.14 10.19 -11.11
C GLN A 472 9.94 10.82 -12.27
N GLU A 473 9.44 11.93 -12.82
CA GLU A 473 10.01 12.63 -13.97
C GLU A 473 11.35 13.34 -13.68
N HIS A 474 11.56 13.74 -12.42
CA HIS A 474 12.66 14.65 -12.03
C HIS A 474 13.63 14.11 -10.97
N GLN A 475 13.30 13.00 -10.29
CA GLN A 475 14.13 12.49 -9.20
C GLN A 475 15.30 11.62 -9.70
N TYR A 476 16.51 12.14 -9.56
CA TYR A 476 17.74 11.37 -9.62
C TYR A 476 18.07 10.73 -8.27
N ALA A 477 18.68 9.55 -8.31
CA ALA A 477 19.20 8.88 -7.12
C ALA A 477 20.60 8.31 -7.35
N LEU A 478 21.46 8.35 -6.33
CA LEU A 478 22.76 7.70 -6.41
C LEU A 478 22.58 6.18 -6.23
N ILE A 479 23.08 5.40 -7.20
CA ILE A 479 23.16 3.93 -7.07
C ILE A 479 24.46 3.58 -6.36
N THR A 480 25.60 3.94 -6.96
CA THR A 480 26.92 3.60 -6.41
C THR A 480 28.01 4.49 -6.98
N GLN A 481 29.23 4.33 -6.46
CA GLN A 481 30.44 4.96 -6.97
C GLN A 481 31.45 3.86 -7.32
N THR A 482 32.01 3.95 -8.53
CA THR A 482 33.10 3.08 -8.97
C THR A 482 34.40 3.41 -8.22
N LYS A 483 35.35 2.46 -8.22
CA LYS A 483 36.68 2.65 -7.59
C LYS A 483 37.45 3.84 -8.18
N ASP A 484 37.22 4.15 -9.45
CA ASP A 484 37.84 5.27 -10.17
C ASP A 484 37.18 6.63 -9.86
N GLY A 485 36.14 6.65 -9.03
CA GLY A 485 35.43 7.87 -8.64
C GLY A 485 34.27 8.27 -9.56
N ARG A 486 34.02 7.55 -10.67
CA ARG A 486 32.82 7.74 -11.50
C ARG A 486 31.58 7.32 -10.72
N ILE A 487 30.56 8.17 -10.72
CA ILE A 487 29.27 7.87 -10.08
C ILE A 487 28.35 7.12 -11.06
N ILE A 488 27.58 6.19 -10.52
CA ILE A 488 26.48 5.54 -11.22
C ILE A 488 25.20 6.09 -10.61
N VAL A 489 24.42 6.75 -11.46
CA VAL A 489 23.19 7.44 -11.07
C VAL A 489 22.01 6.71 -11.68
N LYS A 490 20.93 6.59 -10.91
CA LYS A 490 19.61 6.25 -11.43
C LYS A 490 19.01 7.53 -11.99
N GLU A 491 18.91 7.60 -13.31
CA GLU A 491 18.21 8.68 -14.00
C GLU A 491 16.70 8.58 -13.76
N PRO A 492 15.97 9.71 -13.77
CA PRO A 492 14.53 9.70 -13.65
C PRO A 492 13.90 8.94 -14.81
N THR A 493 12.80 8.25 -14.53
CA THR A 493 12.10 7.44 -15.52
C THR A 493 11.00 8.27 -16.16
N ARG A 494 11.25 8.76 -17.37
CA ARG A 494 10.36 9.70 -18.06
C ARG A 494 9.24 9.07 -18.88
N HIS A 495 9.04 7.76 -18.79
CA HIS A 495 7.92 7.06 -19.42
C HIS A 495 6.97 6.47 -18.38
N LEU A 496 5.71 6.24 -18.78
CA LEU A 496 4.69 5.64 -17.92
C LEU A 496 5.07 4.21 -17.50
N LEU A 497 4.83 3.89 -16.23
CA LEU A 497 5.15 2.59 -15.61
C LEU A 497 3.92 1.71 -15.38
N TYR A 498 2.76 2.12 -15.90
CA TYR A 498 1.48 1.44 -15.77
C TYR A 498 0.90 1.16 -17.16
N THR A 499 -0.24 0.46 -17.20
CA THR A 499 -0.91 0.09 -18.45
C THR A 499 -1.25 1.32 -19.29
N HIS A 500 -0.86 1.35 -20.56
CA HIS A 500 -1.22 2.45 -21.46
C HIS A 500 -1.16 2.02 -22.93
N LYS A 501 -1.85 2.78 -23.79
CA LYS A 501 -1.87 2.55 -25.23
C LYS A 501 -0.94 3.53 -25.97
N VAL A 502 -0.09 3.02 -26.85
CA VAL A 502 0.72 3.83 -27.77
C VAL A 502 0.30 3.46 -29.18
N GLN A 503 -0.23 4.44 -29.93
CA GLN A 503 -0.90 4.19 -31.20
C GLN A 503 -2.00 3.13 -31.00
N ASP A 504 -1.93 1.99 -31.68
CA ASP A 504 -2.85 0.86 -31.55
C ASP A 504 -2.32 -0.31 -30.70
N THR A 505 -1.23 -0.08 -29.95
CA THR A 505 -0.57 -1.14 -29.17
C THR A 505 -0.67 -0.86 -27.67
N TRP A 506 -1.23 -1.80 -26.93
CA TRP A 506 -1.27 -1.78 -25.48
C TRP A 506 0.04 -2.30 -24.89
N HIS A 507 0.58 -1.57 -23.92
CA HIS A 507 1.70 -1.97 -23.08
C HIS A 507 1.20 -2.17 -21.65
N VAL A 508 1.19 -3.42 -21.17
CA VAL A 508 0.66 -3.79 -19.85
C VAL A 508 1.80 -4.31 -18.97
N PRO A 509 2.27 -3.57 -17.96
CA PRO A 509 3.32 -4.03 -17.08
C PRO A 509 2.80 -5.11 -16.13
N TYR A 510 3.68 -6.05 -15.76
CA TYR A 510 3.35 -7.05 -14.76
C TYR A 510 4.51 -7.39 -13.83
N LYS A 511 4.16 -7.79 -12.60
CA LYS A 511 5.10 -8.16 -11.53
C LYS A 511 5.01 -9.63 -11.15
N SER A 512 6.09 -10.17 -10.59
CA SER A 512 6.20 -11.58 -10.19
C SER A 512 5.20 -11.98 -9.10
N SER A 513 4.94 -11.10 -8.14
CA SER A 513 4.09 -11.39 -6.98
C SER A 513 3.11 -10.26 -6.68
N TYR A 514 1.96 -10.63 -6.11
CA TYR A 514 0.94 -9.69 -5.67
C TYR A 514 1.39 -8.92 -4.43
N SER A 515 1.17 -7.61 -4.41
CA SER A 515 1.32 -6.77 -3.22
C SER A 515 0.01 -6.01 -2.98
N PRO A 516 -0.54 -6.01 -1.75
CA PRO A 516 -1.82 -5.36 -1.48
C PRO A 516 -1.77 -3.84 -1.50
N ASN A 517 -0.56 -3.27 -1.40
CA ASN A 517 -0.33 -1.84 -1.52
C ASN A 517 0.47 -1.58 -2.82
N PRO A 518 0.15 -0.49 -3.54
CA PRO A 518 0.97 -0.02 -4.65
C PRO A 518 2.43 0.23 -4.23
N SER A 519 3.35 0.07 -5.18
CA SER A 519 4.76 0.40 -4.92
C SER A 519 4.93 1.91 -4.76
N ASP A 520 5.71 2.30 -3.75
CA ASP A 520 6.20 3.68 -3.62
C ASP A 520 7.51 3.91 -4.40
N THR A 521 8.02 2.92 -5.13
CA THR A 521 9.24 3.05 -5.93
C THR A 521 8.91 3.29 -7.40
N PHE A 522 9.72 4.12 -8.06
CA PHE A 522 9.68 4.34 -9.52
C PHE A 522 10.65 3.36 -10.20
N GLU A 523 10.44 2.07 -9.98
CA GLU A 523 11.21 1.03 -10.65
C GLU A 523 10.47 0.58 -11.90
N VAL A 524 11.19 0.55 -13.02
CA VAL A 524 10.66 0.06 -14.28
C VAL A 524 10.28 -1.42 -14.07
N PRO A 525 9.02 -1.82 -14.31
CA PRO A 525 8.62 -3.21 -14.24
C PRO A 525 9.49 -4.06 -15.16
N GLU A 526 9.99 -5.18 -14.66
CA GLU A 526 10.91 -6.07 -15.38
C GLU A 526 10.27 -6.71 -16.61
N SER A 527 8.95 -6.75 -16.68
CA SER A 527 8.23 -7.44 -17.73
C SER A 527 6.92 -6.76 -18.11
N TRP A 528 6.63 -6.78 -19.41
CA TRP A 528 5.51 -6.10 -20.02
C TRP A 528 4.84 -7.02 -21.04
N LEU A 529 3.54 -6.82 -21.25
CA LEU A 529 2.84 -7.35 -22.40
C LEU A 529 2.81 -6.28 -23.49
N CYS A 530 3.11 -6.67 -24.72
CA CYS A 530 2.87 -5.90 -25.93
C CYS A 530 1.72 -6.56 -26.67
N ILE A 531 0.59 -5.86 -26.78
CA ILE A 531 -0.66 -6.41 -27.31
C ILE A 531 -1.17 -5.50 -28.43
N LYS A 532 -1.43 -6.10 -29.59
CA LYS A 532 -2.06 -5.45 -30.74
C LYS A 532 -3.22 -6.31 -31.20
N PHE A 533 -4.41 -5.69 -31.25
CA PHE A 533 -5.62 -6.33 -31.76
C PHE A 533 -5.63 -6.36 -33.28
#